data_AF-A0A2S2QDY4-F1
#
_entry.id   AF-A0A2S2QDY4-F1
#
_cell.length_a   1.000
_cell.length_b   1.000
_cell.length_c   1.000
_cell.angle_alpha   90.00
_cell.angle_beta   90.00
_cell.angle_gamma   90.00
#
_symmetry.space_group_name_H-M   'P 1'
#
loop_
_entity.id
_entity.type
_entity.pdbx_description
1 polymer ?
#
loop_
_entity_poly.entity_id
_entity_poly.type
_entity_poly.pdbx_seq_one_letter_code
_entity_poly.pdbx_strand_id
1 'polypeptide(L)'
;MAENVKKAIVQIKNGKSPGPDNLHSEFLKLLNMEGIIWLTRVFNNIYSAGKLLTQWLKSIFIALPKNPSAKHFNNFHTNSIMSHLLKIFLRIIHQKMYKKCVNQMSSTQFSFKNSVSTR
;
A
#
# COMPACT_ATOMS: atom_id res chain seq x y z
N MET A 1 -16.41 -6.49 1.75
CA MET A 1 -15.05 -6.05 2.15
C MET A 1 -14.08 -7.23 2.26
N ALA A 2 -14.47 -8.36 2.85
CA ALA A 2 -13.59 -9.54 3.03
C ALA A 2 -12.92 -10.05 1.75
N GLU A 3 -13.68 -10.14 0.65
CA GLU A 3 -13.11 -10.53 -0.65
C GLU A 3 -12.04 -9.55 -1.16
N ASN A 4 -12.22 -8.25 -0.91
CA ASN A 4 -11.21 -7.24 -1.25
C ASN A 4 -9.97 -7.38 -0.36
N VAL A 5 -10.15 -7.73 0.92
CA VAL A 5 -9.05 -7.98 1.86
C VAL A 5 -8.24 -9.18 1.37
N LYS A 6 -8.89 -10.31 1.08
CA LYS A 6 -8.25 -11.51 0.55
C LYS A 6 -7.48 -11.21 -0.73
N LYS A 7 -8.11 -10.55 -1.70
CA LYS A 7 -7.45 -10.14 -2.96
C LYS A 7 -6.26 -9.22 -2.73
N ALA A 8 -6.38 -8.25 -1.83
CA ALA A 8 -5.30 -7.31 -1.53
C ALA A 8 -4.11 -8.02 -0.85
N ILE A 9 -4.36 -8.98 0.05
CA ILE A 9 -3.31 -9.82 0.67
C ILE A 9 -2.57 -10.62 -0.41
N VAL A 10 -3.26 -11.27 -1.33
CA VAL A 10 -2.60 -12.07 -2.38
C VAL A 10 -1.67 -11.19 -3.26
N GLN A 11 -2.07 -9.94 -3.49
CA GLN A 11 -1.35 -9.00 -4.35
C GLN A 11 -0.10 -8.37 -3.71
N ILE A 12 0.11 -8.48 -2.39
CA ILE A 12 1.35 -7.99 -1.78
C ILE A 12 2.53 -8.87 -2.22
N LYS A 13 3.70 -8.27 -2.42
CA LYS A 13 4.92 -9.00 -2.82
C LYS A 13 5.62 -9.54 -1.58
N ASN A 14 6.18 -10.75 -1.68
CA ASN A 14 7.08 -11.32 -0.69
C ASN A 14 8.45 -10.62 -0.74
N GLY A 15 9.27 -10.85 0.30
CA GLY A 15 10.63 -10.34 0.42
C GLY A 15 10.69 -8.82 0.55
N LYS A 16 9.62 -8.20 1.07
CA LYS A 16 9.57 -6.76 1.32
C LYS A 16 9.88 -6.48 2.78
N SER A 17 10.68 -5.45 3.01
CA SER A 17 11.03 -5.01 4.35
C SER A 17 9.76 -4.64 5.13
N PRO A 18 9.67 -5.07 6.40
CA PRO A 18 8.53 -4.73 7.24
C PRO A 18 8.53 -3.23 7.59
N GLY A 19 7.36 -2.73 7.99
CA GLY A 19 7.24 -1.38 8.52
C GLY A 19 7.75 -1.25 9.95
N PRO A 20 7.49 -0.12 10.62
CA PRO A 20 7.80 0.07 12.04
C PRO A 20 7.13 -0.95 12.98
N ASP A 21 6.07 -1.62 12.52
CA ASP A 21 5.38 -2.69 13.22
C ASP A 21 6.07 -4.06 13.14
N ASN A 22 7.19 -4.14 12.40
CA ASN A 22 7.97 -5.35 12.16
C ASN A 22 7.18 -6.53 11.55
N LEU A 23 5.98 -6.26 11.03
CA LEU A 23 5.13 -7.28 10.46
C LEU A 23 5.52 -7.53 9.00
N HIS A 24 5.89 -8.76 8.67
CA HIS A 24 6.24 -9.15 7.30
C HIS A 24 4.99 -9.51 6.48
N SER A 25 5.09 -9.35 5.17
CA SER A 25 3.99 -9.58 4.23
C SER A 25 3.54 -11.05 4.19
N GLU A 26 4.48 -11.95 4.44
CA GLU A 26 4.34 -13.40 4.41
C GLU A 26 3.37 -13.88 5.48
N PHE A 27 3.44 -13.31 6.69
CA PHE A 27 2.50 -13.62 7.77
C PHE A 27 1.05 -13.35 7.38
N LEU A 28 0.82 -12.25 6.63
CA LEU A 28 -0.53 -11.90 6.17
C LEU A 28 -1.07 -12.88 5.14
N LYS A 29 -0.18 -13.50 4.35
CA LYS A 29 -0.56 -14.54 3.37
C LYS A 29 -0.88 -15.88 4.01
N LEU A 30 -0.40 -16.11 5.24
CA LEU A 30 -0.71 -17.32 6.02
C LEU A 30 -2.04 -17.23 6.77
N LEU A 31 -2.73 -16.08 6.73
CA LEU A 31 -4.03 -15.93 7.38
C LEU A 31 -5.07 -16.87 6.76
N ASN A 32 -5.71 -17.67 7.62
CA ASN A 32 -6.87 -18.47 7.25
C ASN A 32 -8.13 -17.57 7.08
N MET A 33 -9.26 -18.19 6.74
CA MET A 33 -10.52 -17.45 6.54
C MET A 33 -10.97 -16.68 7.79
N GLU A 34 -10.78 -17.23 8.98
CA GLU A 34 -11.12 -16.55 10.23
C GLU A 34 -10.26 -15.30 10.44
N GLY A 35 -8.95 -15.39 10.19
CA GLY A 35 -8.03 -14.26 10.23
C GLY A 35 -8.39 -13.17 9.21
N ILE A 36 -8.80 -13.55 8.01
CA ILE A 36 -9.29 -12.60 6.99
C ILE A 36 -10.58 -11.92 7.47
N ILE A 37 -11.52 -12.66 8.06
CA ILE A 37 -12.77 -12.10 8.61
C ILE A 37 -12.47 -11.13 9.74
N TRP A 38 -11.58 -11.51 10.67
CA TRP A 38 -11.15 -10.65 11.77
C TRP A 38 -10.52 -9.36 11.24
N LEU A 39 -9.57 -9.46 10.32
CA LEU A 39 -8.90 -8.30 9.73
C LEU A 39 -9.89 -7.39 8.98
N THR A 40 -10.87 -7.99 8.32
CA THR A 40 -11.95 -7.25 7.66
C THR A 40 -12.78 -6.43 8.64
N ARG A 41 -13.11 -6.98 9.82
CA ARG A 41 -13.81 -6.25 10.88
C ARG A 41 -12.99 -5.05 11.35
N VAL A 42 -11.69 -5.23 11.57
CA VAL A 42 -10.76 -4.14 11.94
C VAL A 42 -10.77 -3.04 10.89
N PHE A 43 -10.61 -3.38 9.60
CA PHE A 43 -10.63 -2.39 8.52
C PHE A 43 -11.97 -1.67 8.38
N ASN A 44 -13.09 -2.38 8.53
CA ASN A 44 -14.42 -1.75 8.50
C ASN A 44 -14.58 -0.75 9.65
N ASN A 45 -14.13 -1.10 10.87
CA ASN A 45 -14.21 -0.21 12.01
C ASN A 45 -13.38 1.06 11.79
N ILE A 46 -12.14 0.91 11.29
CA ILE A 46 -11.26 2.04 10.93
C ILE A 46 -11.92 2.92 9.86
N TYR A 47 -12.49 2.31 8.82
CA TYR A 47 -13.13 3.02 7.73
C TYR A 47 -14.37 3.80 8.20
N SER A 48 -15.25 3.17 8.99
CA SER A 48 -16.46 3.81 9.53
C SER A 48 -16.14 4.90 10.54
N ALA A 49 -15.12 4.71 11.38
CA ALA A 49 -14.69 5.70 12.37
C ALA A 49 -13.94 6.88 11.73
N GLY A 50 -13.45 6.75 10.49
CA GLY A 50 -12.66 7.77 9.81
C GLY A 50 -11.30 8.05 10.46
N LYS A 51 -10.82 7.16 11.34
CA LYS A 51 -9.59 7.35 12.12
C LYS A 51 -8.65 6.17 11.93
N LEU A 52 -7.45 6.44 11.40
CA LEU A 52 -6.37 5.47 11.32
C LEU A 52 -5.73 5.23 12.69
N LEU A 53 -5.12 4.07 12.85
CA LEU A 53 -4.31 3.77 14.03
C LEU A 53 -3.07 4.66 14.04
N THR A 54 -2.75 5.26 15.19
CA THR A 54 -1.57 6.13 15.36
C THR A 54 -0.26 5.44 14.96
N GLN A 55 -0.15 4.13 15.24
CA GLN A 55 0.98 3.31 14.80
C GLN A 55 1.14 3.24 13.27
N TRP A 56 0.05 3.27 12.50
CA TRP A 56 0.11 3.26 11.04
C TRP A 56 0.54 4.60 10.44
N LEU A 57 0.49 5.68 11.22
CA LEU A 57 1.00 6.99 10.80
C LEU A 57 2.53 7.07 10.85
N LYS A 58 3.20 6.05 11.40
CA LYS A 58 4.66 5.98 11.46
C LYS A 58 5.21 5.27 10.22
N SER A 59 6.34 5.75 9.72
CA SER A 59 7.10 5.09 8.65
C SER A 59 8.61 5.26 8.84
N ILE A 60 9.38 4.28 8.39
CA ILE A 60 10.84 4.38 8.32
C ILE A 60 11.19 5.05 6.99
N PHE A 61 12.00 6.10 7.03
CA PHE A 61 12.48 6.78 5.82
C PHE A 61 13.90 6.35 5.50
N ILE A 62 14.11 5.86 4.28
CA ILE A 62 15.43 5.45 3.77
C ILE A 62 15.72 6.26 2.50
N ALA A 63 16.84 6.98 2.48
CA ALA A 63 17.33 7.64 1.28
C ALA A 63 18.12 6.65 0.43
N LEU A 64 17.70 6.45 -0.83
CA LEU A 64 18.42 5.62 -1.79
C LEU A 64 19.02 6.50 -2.89
N PRO A 65 20.28 6.25 -3.29
CA PRO A 65 20.91 6.99 -4.37
C PRO A 65 20.23 6.67 -5.71
N LYS A 66 19.90 7.69 -6.50
CA LYS A 66 19.34 7.54 -7.86
C LYS A 66 20.37 7.01 -8.86
N ASN A 67 21.66 7.26 -8.60
CA ASN A 67 22.78 6.79 -9.42
C ASN A 67 24.02 6.51 -8.53
N PRO A 68 24.99 5.71 -9.01
CA PRO A 68 26.16 5.32 -8.21
C PRO A 68 27.04 6.51 -7.77
N SER A 69 26.94 7.64 -8.46
CA SER A 69 27.75 8.84 -8.21
C SER A 69 26.97 9.92 -7.45
N ALA A 70 25.92 9.54 -6.71
CA ALA A 70 25.09 10.47 -5.97
C ALA A 70 25.90 11.17 -4.85
N LYS A 71 26.20 12.46 -5.05
CA LYS A 71 26.93 13.30 -4.08
C LYS A 71 26.06 14.39 -3.42
N HIS A 72 24.99 14.81 -4.10
CA HIS A 72 24.08 15.86 -3.62
C HIS A 72 22.74 15.28 -3.17
N PHE A 73 22.07 15.93 -2.21
CA PHE A 73 20.79 15.48 -1.66
C PHE A 73 19.72 15.22 -2.76
N ASN A 74 19.64 16.07 -3.78
CA ASN A 74 18.71 15.89 -4.91
C ASN A 74 18.95 14.61 -5.73
N ASN A 75 20.12 13.99 -5.59
CA ASN A 75 20.48 12.74 -6.26
C ASN A 75 20.02 11.51 -5.45
N PHE A 76 19.36 11.70 -4.32
CA PHE A 76 18.71 10.64 -3.56
C PHE A 76 17.19 10.71 -3.77
N HIS A 77 16.53 9.56 -3.64
CA HIS A 77 15.09 9.51 -3.46
C HIS A 77 14.79 8.90 -2.09
N THR A 78 13.84 9.50 -1.38
CA THR A 78 13.41 8.99 -0.08
C THR A 78 12.31 7.98 -0.26
N ASN A 79 12.54 6.76 0.21
CA ASN A 79 11.52 5.72 0.31
C ASN A 79 10.92 5.71 1.71
N SER A 80 9.59 5.74 1.80
CA SER A 80 8.85 5.53 3.04
C SER A 80 8.44 4.06 3.16
N ILE A 81 8.93 3.38 4.20
CA ILE A 81 8.55 2.02 4.56
C ILE A 81 7.49 2.09 5.65
N MET A 82 6.25 1.83 5.25
CA MET A 82 5.07 1.77 6.11
C MET A 82 4.60 0.32 6.31
N SER A 83 3.77 0.12 7.35
CA SER A 83 3.10 -1.16 7.68
C SER A 83 2.45 -1.82 6.45
N HIS A 84 2.60 -3.14 6.33
CA HIS A 84 1.92 -3.90 5.29
C HIS A 84 0.39 -3.91 5.47
N LEU A 85 -0.11 -3.88 6.70
CA LEU A 85 -1.55 -3.79 6.98
C LEU A 85 -2.12 -2.48 6.46
N LEU A 86 -1.43 -1.36 6.70
CA LEU A 86 -1.82 -0.07 6.15
C LEU A 86 -1.82 -0.09 4.61
N LYS A 87 -0.77 -0.64 3.99
CA LYS A 87 -0.70 -0.75 2.51
C LYS A 87 -1.88 -1.52 1.94
N ILE A 88 -2.28 -2.62 2.59
CA ILE A 88 -3.46 -3.41 2.18
C ILE A 88 -4.73 -2.57 2.29
N PHE A 89 -4.92 -1.89 3.42
CA PHE A 89 -6.09 -1.04 3.64
C PHE A 89 -6.19 0.08 2.59
N LEU A 90 -5.10 0.82 2.37
CA LEU A 90 -5.01 1.88 1.36
C LEU A 90 -5.23 1.35 -0.05
N ARG A 91 -4.72 0.15 -0.38
CA ARG A 91 -4.95 -0.49 -1.69
C ARG A 91 -6.43 -0.76 -1.93
N ILE A 92 -7.17 -1.21 -0.92
CA ILE A 92 -8.62 -1.44 -1.03
C ILE A 92 -9.36 -0.12 -1.29
N ILE A 93 -9.01 0.94 -0.57
CA ILE A 93 -9.58 2.28 -0.78
C ILE A 93 -9.25 2.79 -2.19
N HIS A 94 -7.97 2.71 -2.59
CA HIS A 94 -7.52 3.10 -3.91
C HIS A 94 -8.29 2.37 -5.01
N GLN A 95 -8.49 1.06 -4.91
CA GLN A 95 -9.27 0.30 -5.90
C GLN A 95 -10.72 0.78 -6.02
N LYS A 96 -11.35 1.20 -4.91
CA LYS A 96 -12.71 1.77 -4.94
C LYS A 96 -12.72 3.15 -5.60
N MET A 97 -11.76 4.01 -5.26
CA MET A 97 -11.67 5.36 -5.82
C MET A 97 -11.28 5.35 -7.30
N TYR A 98 -10.26 4.57 -7.65
CA TYR A 98 -9.73 4.48 -9.01
C TYR A 98 -10.82 4.11 -10.03
N LYS A 99 -11.73 3.19 -9.69
CA LYS A 99 -12.88 2.82 -10.53
C LYS A 99 -13.79 4.00 -10.88
N LYS A 100 -13.91 4.98 -9.98
CA LYS A 100 -14.71 6.19 -10.22
C LYS A 100 -13.92 7.25 -10.99
N CYS A 101 -12.64 7.40 -10.67
CA CYS A 101 -11.79 8.44 -11.24
C CYS A 101 -11.30 8.14 -12.66
N VAL A 102 -11.14 6.86 -13.05
CA VAL A 102 -10.51 6.50 -14.33
C VAL A 102 -11.23 7.05 -15.55
N ASN A 103 -12.56 7.16 -15.50
CA ASN A 103 -13.37 7.71 -16.59
C ASN A 103 -13.25 9.24 -16.71
N GLN A 104 -12.72 9.90 -15.69
CA GLN A 104 -12.51 11.35 -15.66
C GLN A 104 -11.05 11.73 -15.94
N MET A 105 -10.15 10.76 -16.12
CA MET A 105 -8.75 11.03 -16.42
C MET A 105 -8.59 11.48 -17.87
N SER A 106 -7.72 12.47 -18.09
CA SER A 106 -7.33 12.92 -19.44
C SER A 106 -6.82 11.76 -20.30
N SER A 107 -7.04 11.86 -21.62
CA SER A 107 -6.41 11.00 -22.62
C SER A 107 -4.88 11.11 -22.61
N THR A 108 -4.36 12.26 -22.17
CA THR A 108 -2.91 12.54 -22.04
C THR A 108 -2.32 12.10 -20.69
N GLN A 109 -3.12 11.52 -19.79
CA GLN A 109 -2.61 10.98 -18.52
C GLN A 109 -2.15 9.52 -18.73
N PHE A 110 -0.83 9.33 -18.78
CA PHE A 110 -0.21 8.01 -18.96
C PHE A 110 0.30 7.41 -17.63
N SER A 111 0.77 8.26 -16.70
CA SER A 111 1.32 7.79 -15.43
C SER A 111 0.23 7.30 -14.46
N PHE A 112 0.49 6.17 -13.80
CA PHE A 112 -0.39 5.55 -12.79
C PHE A 112 -1.80 5.18 -13.31
N LYS A 113 -1.95 5.10 -14.64
CA LYS A 113 -3.15 4.58 -15.31
C LYS A 113 -2.91 3.14 -15.73
N ASN A 114 -3.86 2.26 -15.41
CA ASN A 114 -3.78 0.86 -15.80
C ASN A 114 -3.69 0.72 -17.33
N SER A 115 -2.85 -0.22 -17.79
CA SER A 115 -2.68 -0.58 -19.20
C SER A 115 -2.10 0.54 -20.09
N VAL A 116 -1.46 1.54 -19.49
CA VAL A 116 -0.85 2.66 -20.19
C VAL A 116 0.57 2.89 -19.67
N SER A 117 1.52 3.16 -20.57
CA SER A 117 2.96 3.35 -20.30
C SER A 117 3.40 4.72 -20.82
N THR A 118 4.49 5.26 -20.26
CA THR A 118 5.16 6.49 -20.73
C THR A 118 6.26 6.22 -21.76
N ARG A 119 6.51 4.94 -22.06
CA ARG A 119 7.35 4.45 -23.17
C ARG A 119 6.50 3.72 -24.17
#